data_AF-A0A1Q7GVR9-F1
#
_entry.id   AF-A0A1Q7GVR9-F1
#
_cell.length_a   1.000
_cell.length_b   1.000
_cell.length_c   1.000
_cell.angle_alpha   90.00
_cell.angle_beta   90.00
_cell.angle_gamma   90.00
#
_symmetry.space_group_name_H-M   'P 1'
#
loop_
_entity.id
_entity.type
_entity.pdbx_description
1 polymer ?
#
loop_
_entity_poly.entity_id
_entity_poly.type
_entity_poly.pdbx_seq_one_letter_code
_entity_poly.pdbx_strand_id
1 'polypeptide(L)'
;MKGLRDALLLAVIGLALVIPRTSWAKESLPIEPDENLKVDELYDHEARLYLQLFSLKGDGVVDYVTGRSVLEHARSNYGNPVYYTEPYPLFYWWNHTMWNDPERDGVNGNEKVYQENIDFDRSRYKPCLFNGQPC
;
A
#
# COMPACT_ATOMS: atom_id res chain seq x y z
N MET A 1 39.87 20.51 -39.86
CA MET A 1 39.40 20.43 -38.46
C MET A 1 37.86 20.35 -38.28
N LYS A 2 37.04 20.26 -39.35
CA LYS A 2 35.58 20.09 -39.20
C LYS A 2 35.17 18.64 -38.86
N GLY A 3 35.74 17.65 -39.57
CA GLY A 3 35.40 16.24 -39.36
C GLY A 3 35.75 15.65 -37.98
N LEU A 4 36.69 16.23 -37.24
CA LEU A 4 37.01 15.77 -35.88
C LEU A 4 35.91 16.17 -34.88
N ARG A 5 35.29 17.34 -35.05
CA ARG A 5 34.18 17.79 -34.19
C ARG A 5 32.92 16.96 -34.46
N ASP A 6 32.66 16.68 -35.74
CA ASP A 6 31.49 15.88 -36.14
C ASP A 6 31.63 14.42 -35.68
N ALA A 7 32.83 13.84 -35.78
CA ALA A 7 33.12 12.51 -35.24
C ALA A 7 33.01 12.45 -33.71
N LEU A 8 33.45 13.50 -33.00
CA LEU A 8 33.34 13.58 -31.55
C LEU A 8 31.86 13.69 -31.11
N LEU A 9 31.06 14.47 -31.81
CA LEU A 9 29.62 14.60 -31.55
C LEU A 9 28.87 13.28 -31.75
N LEU A 10 29.18 12.55 -32.84
CA LEU A 10 28.60 11.24 -33.09
C LEU A 10 29.03 10.20 -32.05
N ALA A 11 30.29 10.24 -31.58
CA ALA A 11 30.77 9.38 -30.51
C ALA A 11 30.08 9.65 -29.17
N VAL A 12 29.82 10.92 -28.83
CA VAL A 12 29.10 11.31 -27.59
C VAL A 12 27.64 10.87 -27.63
N ILE A 13 26.96 11.01 -28.79
CA ILE A 13 25.57 10.54 -28.96
C ILE A 13 25.50 9.01 -28.90
N GLY A 14 26.47 8.32 -29.50
CA GLY A 14 26.58 6.85 -29.41
C GLY A 14 26.79 6.38 -27.98
N LEU A 15 27.60 7.07 -27.18
CA LEU A 15 27.85 6.72 -25.78
C LEU A 15 26.63 6.96 -24.88
N ALA A 16 25.82 7.98 -25.17
CA ALA A 16 24.58 8.26 -24.43
C ALA A 16 23.49 7.18 -24.62
N LEU A 17 23.52 6.43 -25.74
CA LEU A 17 22.60 5.32 -26.00
C LEU A 17 22.98 4.01 -25.30
N VAL A 18 24.23 3.88 -24.81
CA VAL A 18 24.73 2.67 -24.12
C VAL A 18 24.64 2.80 -22.60
N ILE A 19 24.23 3.95 -22.08
CA ILE A 19 23.95 4.09 -20.64
C ILE A 19 22.79 3.14 -20.33
N PRO A 20 22.99 2.10 -19.51
CA PRO A 20 21.90 1.25 -19.08
C PRO A 20 20.89 2.18 -18.41
N ARG A 21 19.69 2.26 -18.98
CA ARG A 21 18.56 2.83 -18.25
C ARG A 21 18.48 1.97 -17.00
N THR A 22 18.82 2.54 -15.84
CA THR A 22 18.54 1.92 -14.56
C THR A 22 17.03 1.69 -14.57
N SER A 23 16.63 0.48 -14.95
CA SER A 23 15.31 -0.03 -14.67
C SER A 23 15.27 -0.05 -13.16
N TRP A 24 14.74 1.01 -12.55
CA TRP A 24 14.38 0.97 -11.15
C TRP A 24 13.57 -0.31 -11.01
N ALA A 25 14.12 -1.29 -10.28
CA ALA A 25 13.41 -2.51 -9.99
C ALA A 25 12.07 -2.06 -9.43
N LYS A 26 10.97 -2.44 -10.08
CA LYS A 26 9.64 -2.10 -9.60
C LYS A 26 9.59 -2.62 -8.16
N GLU A 27 9.53 -1.70 -7.21
CA GLU A 27 9.69 -2.03 -5.80
C GLU A 27 8.62 -3.07 -5.46
N SER A 28 9.05 -4.25 -5.03
CA SER A 28 8.14 -5.34 -4.71
C SER A 28 7.34 -4.97 -3.48
N LEU A 29 6.04 -5.30 -3.47
CA LEU A 29 5.20 -5.16 -2.29
C LEU A 29 5.89 -5.85 -1.08
N PRO A 30 6.12 -5.13 0.03
CA PRO A 30 6.68 -5.73 1.23
C PRO A 30 5.74 -6.78 1.82
N ILE A 31 6.30 -7.75 2.54
CA ILE A 31 5.53 -8.72 3.32
C ILE A 31 4.70 -7.97 4.38
N GLU A 32 3.53 -8.53 4.70
CA GLU A 32 2.68 -7.99 5.75
C GLU A 32 3.44 -7.80 7.08
N PRO A 33 3.38 -6.62 7.70
CA PRO A 33 4.09 -6.33 8.94
C PRO A 33 3.51 -7.06 10.14
N ASP A 34 4.33 -7.23 11.18
CA ASP A 34 3.89 -7.74 12.47
C ASP A 34 2.94 -6.76 13.20
N GLU A 35 2.09 -7.30 14.07
CA GLU A 35 1.11 -6.50 14.82
C GLU A 35 1.74 -5.39 15.68
N ASN A 36 3.01 -5.51 16.07
CA ASN A 36 3.72 -4.47 16.84
C ASN A 36 3.90 -3.16 16.06
N LEU A 37 3.79 -3.18 14.72
CA LEU A 37 3.87 -2.01 13.86
C LEU A 37 2.48 -1.45 13.50
N LYS A 38 1.41 -2.08 13.99
CA LYS A 38 0.02 -1.66 13.76
C LYS A 38 -0.26 -0.39 14.56
N VAL A 39 -0.68 0.65 13.85
CA VAL A 39 -0.98 1.97 14.39
C VAL A 39 -2.45 2.14 14.70
N ASP A 40 -3.32 1.64 13.83
CA ASP A 40 -4.78 1.85 13.93
C ASP A 40 -5.53 0.72 13.21
N GLU A 41 -6.81 0.58 13.56
CA GLU A 41 -7.72 -0.41 12.97
C GLU A 41 -9.04 0.27 12.65
N LEU A 42 -9.54 0.07 11.43
CA LEU A 42 -10.76 0.72 10.95
C LEU A 42 -11.68 -0.34 10.36
N TYR A 43 -12.98 -0.17 10.59
CA TYR A 43 -14.00 -1.01 9.99
C TYR A 43 -14.87 -0.20 9.04
N ASP A 44 -14.83 -0.57 7.77
CA ASP A 44 -15.75 -0.09 6.76
C ASP A 44 -16.99 -0.99 6.74
N HIS A 45 -18.11 -0.46 7.25
CA HIS A 45 -19.37 -1.18 7.30
C HIS A 45 -20.00 -1.35 5.91
N GLU A 46 -19.82 -0.40 4.99
CA GLU A 46 -20.42 -0.44 3.66
C GLU A 46 -19.74 -1.53 2.81
N ALA A 47 -18.42 -1.56 2.82
CA ALA A 47 -17.65 -2.56 2.07
C ALA A 47 -17.41 -3.86 2.84
N ARG A 48 -17.80 -3.93 4.13
CA ARG A 48 -17.48 -5.04 5.05
C ARG A 48 -15.98 -5.34 5.11
N LEU A 49 -15.17 -4.30 5.17
CA LEU A 49 -13.71 -4.41 5.19
C LEU A 49 -13.16 -4.05 6.56
N TYR A 50 -12.22 -4.87 7.03
CA TYR A 50 -11.37 -4.57 8.17
C TYR A 50 -10.02 -4.07 7.67
N LEU A 51 -9.71 -2.81 7.96
CA LEU A 51 -8.48 -2.16 7.55
C LEU A 51 -7.51 -2.13 8.73
N GLN A 52 -6.28 -2.61 8.51
CA GLN A 52 -5.19 -2.49 9.47
C GLN A 52 -4.13 -1.56 8.90
N LEU A 53 -3.77 -0.56 9.68
CA LEU A 53 -2.86 0.51 9.28
C LEU A 53 -1.55 0.33 10.03
N PHE A 54 -0.44 0.32 9.32
CA PHE A 54 0.89 0.06 9.86
C PHE A 54 1.84 1.22 9.58
N SER A 55 2.84 1.37 10.45
CA SER A 55 4.01 2.23 10.26
C SER A 55 5.24 1.33 10.17
N LEU A 56 5.75 1.10 8.97
CA LEU A 56 6.89 0.21 8.73
C LEU A 56 8.16 0.70 9.43
N LYS A 57 8.27 2.02 9.63
CA LYS A 57 9.40 2.65 10.33
C LYS A 57 9.20 2.75 11.84
N GLY A 58 8.00 2.45 12.35
CA GLY A 58 7.65 2.60 13.76
C GLY A 58 7.60 4.06 14.25
N ASP A 59 7.45 5.03 13.34
CA ASP A 59 7.34 6.46 13.66
C ASP A 59 5.89 6.91 13.87
N GLY A 60 4.93 5.99 13.74
CA GLY A 60 3.49 6.25 13.87
C GLY A 60 2.86 6.85 12.62
N VAL A 61 3.64 7.12 11.56
CA VAL A 61 3.14 7.54 10.25
C VAL A 61 2.71 6.30 9.47
N VAL A 62 1.47 6.31 8.98
CA VAL A 62 0.91 5.18 8.22
C VAL A 62 1.49 5.18 6.81
N ASP A 63 2.21 4.12 6.48
CA ASP A 63 2.84 3.91 5.17
C ASP A 63 2.51 2.53 4.55
N TYR A 64 1.77 1.69 5.27
CA TYR A 64 1.29 0.40 4.79
C TYR A 64 -0.12 0.10 5.33
N VAL A 65 -1.03 -0.38 4.48
CA VAL A 65 -2.41 -0.72 4.86
C VAL A 65 -2.83 -2.05 4.25
N THR A 66 -3.52 -2.87 5.02
CA THR A 66 -4.17 -4.10 4.52
C THR A 66 -5.68 -3.99 4.64
N GLY A 67 -6.43 -4.52 3.67
CA GLY A 67 -7.88 -4.65 3.77
C GLY A 67 -8.34 -6.10 3.69
N ARG A 68 -8.98 -6.60 4.75
CA ARG A 68 -9.52 -7.98 4.85
C ARG A 68 -11.04 -7.98 4.81
N SER A 69 -11.63 -8.99 4.19
CA SER A 69 -13.08 -9.21 4.28
C SER A 69 -13.48 -9.59 5.70
N VAL A 70 -14.58 -9.03 6.21
CA VAL A 70 -15.18 -9.46 7.48
C VAL A 70 -16.21 -10.55 7.21
N LEU A 71 -15.96 -11.74 7.75
CA LEU A 71 -16.85 -12.90 7.70
C LEU A 71 -18.01 -12.70 8.68
N GLU A 72 -17.68 -12.41 9.94
CA GLU A 72 -18.64 -12.23 11.03
C GLU A 72 -18.24 -11.05 11.92
N HIS A 73 -19.23 -10.41 12.53
CA HIS A 73 -19.00 -9.40 13.55
C HIS A 73 -19.76 -9.80 14.82
N ALA A 74 -19.12 -9.61 15.96
CA ALA A 74 -19.68 -9.89 17.27
C ALA A 74 -19.41 -8.72 18.22
N ARG A 75 -19.94 -8.82 19.44
CA ARG A 75 -19.55 -7.95 20.55
C ARG A 75 -18.95 -8.79 21.65
N SER A 76 -17.84 -8.32 22.20
CA SER A 76 -17.27 -8.87 23.42
C SER A 76 -18.22 -8.71 24.61
N ASN A 77 -17.91 -9.37 25.73
CA ASN A 77 -18.66 -9.23 26.98
C ASN A 77 -18.71 -7.78 27.51
N TYR A 78 -17.77 -6.93 27.08
CA TYR A 78 -17.71 -5.51 27.45
C TYR A 78 -18.33 -4.59 26.39
N GLY A 79 -18.97 -5.13 25.36
CA GLY A 79 -19.63 -4.38 24.29
C GLY A 79 -18.70 -3.91 23.17
N ASN A 80 -17.38 -4.15 23.27
CA ASN A 80 -16.43 -3.81 22.20
C ASN A 80 -16.71 -4.65 20.94
N PRO A 81 -16.64 -4.07 19.74
CA PRO A 81 -16.79 -4.81 18.51
C PRO A 81 -15.64 -5.82 18.34
N VAL A 82 -15.96 -7.00 17.82
CA VAL A 82 -15.00 -8.04 17.46
C VAL A 82 -15.30 -8.44 16.01
N TYR A 83 -14.27 -8.45 15.17
CA TYR A 83 -14.40 -8.78 13.75
C TYR A 83 -13.64 -10.08 13.46
N TYR A 84 -14.33 -11.03 12.87
CA TYR A 84 -13.72 -12.24 12.33
C TYR A 84 -13.47 -12.03 10.85
N THR A 85 -12.20 -11.99 10.46
CA THR A 85 -11.78 -11.70 9.10
C THR A 85 -11.35 -12.94 8.34
N GLU A 86 -11.28 -12.84 7.02
CA GLU A 86 -10.44 -13.76 6.25
C GLU A 86 -8.97 -13.68 6.71
N PRO A 87 -8.21 -14.78 6.59
CA PRO A 87 -6.81 -14.82 7.05
C PRO A 87 -5.93 -13.86 6.24
N TYR A 88 -6.14 -13.80 4.93
CA TYR A 88 -5.33 -13.02 4.01
C TYR A 88 -6.06 -11.76 3.52
N PRO A 89 -5.35 -10.64 3.32
CA PRO A 89 -5.92 -9.42 2.76
C PRO A 89 -6.44 -9.60 1.33
N LEU A 90 -7.48 -8.85 0.98
CA LEU A 90 -7.93 -8.68 -0.41
C LEU A 90 -7.03 -7.69 -1.16
N PHE A 91 -6.51 -6.71 -0.45
CA PHE A 91 -5.65 -5.68 -1.02
C PHE A 91 -4.66 -5.13 0.00
N TYR A 92 -3.62 -4.51 -0.55
CA TYR A 92 -2.60 -3.78 0.16
C TYR A 92 -2.51 -2.36 -0.40
N TRP A 93 -2.20 -1.39 0.43
CA TRP A 93 -1.75 -0.08 -0.01
C TRP A 93 -0.37 0.18 0.57
N TRP A 94 0.58 0.49 -0.31
CA TRP A 94 1.95 0.79 0.07
C TRP A 94 2.62 1.64 -1.01
N ASN A 95 3.45 2.59 -0.60
CA ASN A 95 4.17 3.51 -1.49
C ASN A 95 3.25 4.13 -2.56
N HIS A 96 2.13 4.72 -2.10
CA HIS A 96 1.10 5.33 -2.95
C HIS A 96 0.51 4.42 -4.03
N THR A 97 0.60 3.10 -3.84
CA THR A 97 0.13 2.10 -4.78
C THR A 97 -0.80 1.11 -4.09
N MET A 98 -1.95 0.87 -4.70
CA MET A 98 -2.88 -0.17 -4.29
C MET A 98 -2.63 -1.45 -5.08
N TRP A 99 -2.49 -2.54 -4.36
CA TRP A 99 -2.24 -3.88 -4.86
C TRP A 99 -3.42 -4.77 -4.51
N ASN A 100 -3.92 -5.53 -5.46
CA ASN A 100 -4.93 -6.56 -5.27
C ASN A 100 -4.23 -7.91 -5.13
N ASP A 101 -4.68 -8.72 -4.16
CA ASP A 101 -4.31 -10.13 -4.02
C ASP A 101 -5.45 -10.99 -4.60
N PRO A 102 -5.29 -11.52 -5.84
CA PRO A 102 -6.37 -12.27 -6.49
C PRO A 102 -6.55 -13.66 -5.87
N GLU A 103 -5.48 -14.25 -5.35
CA GLU A 103 -5.47 -15.62 -4.84
C GLU A 103 -5.74 -15.68 -3.33
N ARG A 104 -5.65 -14.53 -2.64
CA ARG A 104 -5.86 -14.35 -1.21
C ARG A 104 -4.97 -15.30 -0.42
N ASP A 105 -3.69 -15.29 -0.72
CA ASP A 105 -2.69 -16.15 -0.12
C ASP A 105 -1.53 -15.38 0.52
N GLY A 106 -1.68 -14.06 0.65
CA GLY A 106 -0.69 -13.21 1.28
C GLY A 106 0.41 -12.82 0.31
N VAL A 107 1.26 -11.88 0.72
CA VAL A 107 2.32 -11.34 -0.16
C VAL A 107 3.31 -12.43 -0.58
N ASN A 108 3.22 -12.86 -1.84
CA ASN A 108 4.07 -13.90 -2.43
C ASN A 108 4.58 -13.57 -3.84
N GLY A 109 4.19 -12.43 -4.39
CA GLY A 109 4.62 -11.94 -5.70
C GLY A 109 3.63 -12.19 -6.85
N ASN A 110 2.48 -12.81 -6.58
CA ASN A 110 1.37 -12.90 -7.53
C ASN A 110 0.45 -11.65 -7.52
N GLU A 111 0.70 -10.70 -6.62
CA GLU A 111 -0.16 -9.53 -6.41
C GLU A 111 -0.11 -8.59 -7.62
N LYS A 112 -1.25 -7.97 -7.90
CA LYS A 112 -1.43 -7.12 -9.07
C LYS A 112 -1.62 -5.68 -8.65
N VAL A 113 -0.89 -4.77 -9.29
CA VAL A 113 -1.16 -3.35 -9.15
C VAL A 113 -2.58 -3.07 -9.66
N TYR A 114 -3.41 -2.55 -8.76
CA TYR A 114 -4.77 -2.09 -9.06
C TYR A 114 -4.74 -0.62 -9.48
N GLN A 115 -4.04 0.23 -8.71
CA GLN A 115 -3.95 1.65 -8.97
C GLN A 115 -2.68 2.25 -8.36
N GLU A 116 -1.99 3.12 -9.12
CA GLU A 116 -0.79 3.85 -8.69
C GLU A 116 -1.12 5.33 -8.43
N ASN A 117 -0.25 6.01 -7.68
CA ASN A 117 -0.34 7.43 -7.33
C ASN A 117 -1.62 7.81 -6.57
N ILE A 118 -1.97 7.00 -5.58
CA ILE A 118 -3.11 7.28 -4.70
C ILE A 118 -2.66 7.45 -3.25
N ASP A 119 -3.23 8.44 -2.58
CA ASP A 119 -3.05 8.65 -1.16
C ASP A 119 -4.11 7.89 -0.37
N PHE A 120 -3.67 7.27 0.74
CA PHE A 120 -4.59 6.67 1.69
C PHE A 120 -5.13 7.74 2.65
N ASP A 121 -6.42 8.03 2.50
CA ASP A 121 -7.10 8.99 3.35
C ASP A 121 -7.87 8.27 4.45
N ARG A 122 -7.27 8.23 5.65
CA ARG A 122 -7.85 7.63 6.85
C ARG A 122 -9.15 8.31 7.28
N SER A 123 -9.36 9.59 6.97
CA SER A 123 -10.52 10.35 7.46
C SER A 123 -11.84 9.80 6.89
N ARG A 124 -11.81 9.16 5.72
CA ARG A 124 -13.00 8.55 5.09
C ARG A 124 -13.63 7.43 5.91
N TYR A 125 -12.83 6.75 6.73
CA TYR A 125 -13.27 5.55 7.45
C TYR A 125 -13.58 5.82 8.92
N LYS A 126 -13.18 6.97 9.47
CA LYS A 126 -13.53 7.31 10.84
C LYS A 126 -14.94 7.87 10.88
N PRO A 127 -15.91 7.21 11.53
CA PRO A 127 -17.22 7.82 11.72
C PRO A 127 -17.03 9.10 12.51
N CYS A 128 -17.72 10.17 12.10
CA CYS A 128 -17.71 11.41 12.86
C CYS A 128 -18.17 11.09 14.29
N LEU A 129 -17.38 11.52 15.28
CA LEU A 129 -17.66 11.24 16.68
C LEU A 129 -19.05 11.78 17.02
N PHE A 130 -19.85 10.98 17.74
CA PHE A 130 -21.25 11.29 18.12
C PHE A 130 -21.44 12.60 18.92
N ASN A 131 -20.36 13.35 19.22
CA ASN A 131 -20.34 14.57 20.02
C ASN A 131 -19.94 15.84 19.24
N GLY A 132 -20.10 15.89 17.92
CA GLY A 132 -19.92 17.13 17.15
C GLY A 132 -18.47 17.64 17.07
N GLN A 133 -17.49 16.77 17.32
CA GLN A 133 -16.09 17.08 17.01
C GLN A 133 -15.88 17.00 15.49
N PRO A 134 -15.15 17.95 14.91
CA PRO A 134 -14.93 17.96 13.47
C PRO A 134 -14.16 16.71 13.04
N CYS A 135 -14.67 16.13 11.96
CA CYS A 135 -13.94 15.32 11.01
C CYS A 135 -13.14 16.32 10.13
#